data_AF-A0A9W8LIT9-F1
#
_entry.id   AF-A0A9W8LIT9-F1
#
_cell.length_a   1.000
_cell.length_b   1.000
_cell.length_c   1.000
_cell.angle_alpha   90.00
_cell.angle_beta   90.00
_cell.angle_gamma   90.00
#
_symmetry.space_group_name_H-M   'P 1'
#
loop_
_entity.id
_entity.type
_entity.pdbx_description
1 polymer ?
#
loop_
_entity_poly.entity_id
_entity_poly.type
_entity_poly.pdbx_seq_one_letter_code
_entity_poly.pdbx_strand_id
1 'polypeptide(L)'
;MTMHEAAPMAGEFAPFTLDGADIPNERADPESLIALPFVREALPSYSGDPMSERRSSRTWVEQVMQYRRHALATSKLTGPAASKFECSQTRSPAALLKSIRDRFPRLEFQEALCRRIESRSAFDGCSQEGACNALLAYLDELDWFTPGVPVLARAAAALNRK
;
A
#
# COMPACT_ATOMS: atom_id res chain seq x y z
N MET A 1 13.71 -22.14 -75.80
CA MET A 1 12.42 -22.72 -75.34
C MET A 1 12.64 -23.13 -73.90
N THR A 2 12.11 -22.55 -72.84
CA THR A 2 10.93 -21.70 -72.55
C THR A 2 11.26 -21.04 -71.18
N MET A 3 11.31 -19.71 -71.05
CA MET A 3 10.26 -18.82 -70.52
C MET A 3 9.83 -19.07 -69.05
N HIS A 4 9.91 -18.01 -68.24
CA HIS A 4 9.08 -17.66 -67.05
C HIS A 4 9.46 -18.35 -65.71
N GLU A 5 9.41 -17.74 -64.53
CA GLU A 5 9.09 -16.39 -64.02
C GLU A 5 9.38 -16.41 -62.50
N ALA A 6 9.50 -15.25 -61.87
CA ALA A 6 9.89 -15.10 -60.46
C ALA A 6 8.72 -15.18 -59.45
N ALA A 7 9.06 -15.62 -58.22
CA ALA A 7 8.38 -15.34 -56.93
C ALA A 7 6.99 -16.02 -56.71
N PRO A 8 6.51 -16.27 -55.45
CA PRO A 8 6.79 -15.39 -54.31
C PRO A 8 6.78 -16.00 -52.88
N MET A 9 7.09 -15.12 -51.92
CA MET A 9 6.52 -15.01 -50.57
C MET A 9 7.04 -15.91 -49.42
N ALA A 10 7.67 -15.20 -48.49
CA ALA A 10 7.30 -15.17 -47.08
C ALA A 10 6.91 -16.53 -46.46
N GLY A 11 7.87 -17.16 -45.80
CA GLY A 11 7.55 -17.95 -44.62
C GLY A 11 7.01 -17.00 -43.57
N GLU A 12 5.70 -16.75 -43.62
CA GLU A 12 4.94 -16.07 -42.60
C GLU A 12 5.32 -16.62 -41.23
N PHE A 13 5.71 -15.73 -40.33
CA PHE A 13 5.37 -15.91 -38.92
C PHE A 13 3.88 -16.23 -38.92
N ALA A 14 3.52 -17.49 -38.68
CA ALA A 14 2.16 -17.79 -38.28
C ALA A 14 1.90 -16.87 -37.07
N PRO A 15 0.98 -15.88 -37.17
CA PRO A 15 0.50 -15.25 -35.97
C PRO A 15 -0.07 -16.39 -35.14
N PHE A 16 0.36 -16.48 -33.90
CA PHE A 16 -0.31 -17.32 -32.91
C PHE A 16 -1.75 -16.83 -32.88
N THR A 17 -2.61 -17.50 -33.64
CA THR A 17 -4.05 -17.34 -33.56
C THR A 17 -4.40 -17.92 -32.19
N LEU A 18 -4.45 -17.04 -31.19
CA LEU A 18 -5.24 -17.27 -30.00
C LEU A 18 -6.69 -17.32 -30.48
N ASP A 19 -7.07 -18.52 -30.88
CA ASP A 19 -8.42 -18.88 -31.26
C ASP A 19 -9.33 -18.53 -30.09
N GLY A 20 -10.19 -17.53 -30.29
CA GLY A 20 -11.42 -17.36 -29.54
C GLY A 20 -11.33 -17.30 -28.01
N ALA A 21 -10.26 -16.76 -27.43
CA ALA A 21 -10.43 -16.13 -26.13
C ALA A 21 -11.11 -14.79 -26.41
N ASP A 22 -12.45 -14.80 -26.40
CA ASP A 22 -13.21 -13.63 -25.98
C ASP A 22 -12.49 -13.08 -24.75
N ILE A 23 -11.62 -12.08 -24.93
CA ILE A 23 -11.20 -11.24 -23.84
C ILE A 23 -12.48 -10.48 -23.56
N PRO A 24 -13.23 -10.82 -22.51
CA PRO A 24 -14.37 -10.01 -22.19
C PRO A 24 -13.73 -8.68 -21.85
N ASN A 25 -14.01 -7.65 -22.65
CA ASN A 25 -13.92 -6.27 -22.22
C ASN A 25 -15.02 -6.00 -21.18
N GLU A 26 -15.25 -6.95 -20.28
CA GLU A 26 -15.94 -6.78 -19.05
C GLU A 26 -14.91 -6.10 -18.17
N ARG A 27 -15.18 -4.84 -17.84
CA ARG A 27 -14.67 -4.22 -16.63
C ARG A 27 -14.78 -5.25 -15.53
N ALA A 28 -13.67 -5.91 -15.20
CA ALA A 28 -13.64 -6.98 -14.22
C ALA A 28 -14.42 -6.47 -13.01
N ASP A 29 -15.52 -7.16 -12.69
CA ASP A 29 -16.35 -6.73 -11.58
C ASP A 29 -15.42 -6.62 -10.36
N PRO A 30 -15.37 -5.48 -9.67
CA PRO A 30 -14.54 -5.35 -8.48
C PRO A 30 -14.87 -6.43 -7.44
N GLU A 31 -16.02 -7.13 -7.53
CA GLU A 31 -16.38 -8.34 -6.76
C GLU A 31 -15.44 -9.51 -7.00
N SER A 32 -15.10 -9.81 -8.25
CA SER A 32 -14.30 -10.96 -8.63
C SER A 32 -12.82 -10.79 -8.25
N LEU A 33 -12.30 -9.56 -8.25
CA LEU A 33 -10.89 -9.28 -7.98
C LEU A 33 -10.48 -9.53 -6.52
N ILE A 34 -11.43 -9.52 -5.57
CA ILE A 34 -11.14 -9.70 -4.12
C ILE A 34 -11.26 -11.16 -3.67
N ALA A 35 -11.97 -11.99 -4.44
CA ALA A 35 -11.85 -13.44 -4.29
C ALA A 35 -10.43 -13.92 -4.60
N LEU A 36 -9.64 -13.11 -5.32
CA LEU A 36 -8.25 -13.39 -5.59
C LEU A 36 -7.44 -13.23 -4.30
N PRO A 37 -6.83 -14.31 -3.77
CA PRO A 37 -6.09 -14.30 -2.51
C PRO A 37 -5.02 -13.21 -2.45
N PHE A 38 -4.38 -12.89 -3.59
CA PHE A 38 -3.33 -11.88 -3.67
C PHE A 38 -3.82 -10.47 -3.35
N VAL A 39 -5.08 -10.12 -3.66
CA VAL A 39 -5.63 -8.78 -3.33
C VAL A 39 -5.92 -8.67 -1.83
N ARG A 40 -6.38 -9.76 -1.21
CA ARG A 40 -6.55 -9.83 0.23
C ARG A 40 -5.22 -9.76 0.96
N GLU A 41 -4.15 -10.37 0.44
CA GLU A 41 -2.82 -10.31 1.05
C GLU A 41 -2.15 -8.95 0.85
N ALA A 42 -2.34 -8.31 -0.31
CA ALA A 42 -1.72 -7.02 -0.63
C ALA A 42 -2.19 -5.85 0.25
N LEU A 43 -3.39 -5.96 0.86
CA LEU A 43 -3.91 -4.91 1.71
C LEU A 43 -3.22 -4.87 3.08
N PRO A 44 -2.65 -3.71 3.47
CA PRO A 44 -2.00 -3.55 4.76
C PRO A 44 -3.02 -3.66 5.90
N SER A 45 -2.60 -4.22 7.03
CA SER A 45 -3.38 -4.19 8.27
C SER A 45 -3.13 -2.89 9.04
N TYR A 46 -4.06 -2.48 9.89
CA TYR A 46 -3.94 -1.31 10.76
C TYR A 46 -4.42 -1.62 12.18
N SER A 47 -3.50 -1.54 13.12
CA SER A 47 -3.70 -1.78 14.54
C SER A 47 -4.21 -0.56 15.30
N GLY A 48 -3.95 0.65 14.79
CA GLY A 48 -4.26 1.90 15.49
C GLY A 48 -3.36 2.19 16.69
N ASP A 49 -2.28 1.44 16.90
CA ASP A 49 -1.26 1.78 17.88
C ASP A 49 -0.14 2.62 17.23
N PRO A 50 -0.04 3.93 17.54
CA PRO A 50 0.96 4.79 16.91
C PRO A 50 2.41 4.35 17.16
N MET A 51 2.66 3.53 18.20
CA MET A 51 4.00 3.01 18.51
C MET A 51 4.41 1.84 17.62
N SER A 52 3.47 1.09 17.05
CA SER A 52 3.77 -0.05 16.17
C SER A 52 3.49 0.28 14.70
N GLU A 53 2.57 1.18 14.42
CA GLU A 53 2.18 1.58 13.07
C GLU A 53 3.33 2.19 12.26
N ARG A 54 3.40 1.80 10.99
CA ARG A 54 4.39 2.36 10.04
C ARG A 54 3.82 3.47 9.16
N ARG A 55 2.51 3.68 9.20
CA ARG A 55 1.80 4.68 8.40
C ARG A 55 0.66 5.28 9.20
N SER A 56 0.30 6.51 8.88
CA SER A 56 -0.81 7.17 9.55
C SER A 56 -2.14 6.49 9.19
N SER A 57 -3.14 6.69 10.06
CA SER A 57 -4.51 6.25 9.83
C SER A 57 -5.05 6.75 8.48
N ARG A 58 -4.68 7.98 8.08
CA ARG A 58 -5.06 8.60 6.81
C ARG A 58 -4.50 7.86 5.60
N THR A 59 -3.21 7.58 5.57
CA THR A 59 -2.55 6.92 4.43
C THR A 59 -3.06 5.49 4.27
N TRP A 60 -3.24 4.77 5.39
CA TRP A 60 -3.84 3.44 5.37
C TRP A 60 -5.25 3.47 4.78
N VAL A 61 -6.06 4.42 5.23
CA VAL A 61 -7.40 4.67 4.74
C VAL A 61 -7.43 4.93 3.23
N GLU A 62 -6.56 5.79 2.72
CA GLU A 62 -6.52 6.17 1.31
C GLU A 62 -6.21 4.96 0.44
N GLN A 63 -5.28 4.11 0.87
CA GLN A 63 -4.94 2.86 0.19
C GLN A 63 -6.08 1.84 0.21
N VAL A 64 -6.70 1.63 1.36
CA VAL A 64 -7.80 0.66 1.49
C VAL A 64 -9.04 1.13 0.72
N MET A 65 -9.28 2.45 0.64
CA MET A 65 -10.43 3.02 -0.08
C MET A 65 -10.29 3.02 -1.60
N GLN A 66 -9.09 2.82 -2.15
CA GLN A 66 -8.94 2.55 -3.58
C GLN A 66 -9.77 1.34 -4.03
N TYR A 67 -10.04 0.41 -3.10
CA TYR A 67 -10.84 -0.80 -3.36
C TYR A 67 -12.34 -0.61 -3.05
N ARG A 68 -12.76 0.61 -2.66
CA ARG A 68 -14.16 1.04 -2.39
C ARG A 68 -15.00 0.06 -1.55
N ARG A 69 -14.37 -0.65 -0.58
CA ARG A 69 -15.04 -1.73 0.17
C ARG A 69 -14.85 -1.65 1.68
N HIS A 70 -15.97 -1.43 2.35
CA HIS A 70 -16.04 -1.29 3.80
C HIS A 70 -15.69 -2.60 4.54
N ALA A 71 -16.27 -3.74 4.13
CA ALA A 71 -16.06 -5.02 4.82
C ALA A 71 -14.60 -5.48 4.79
N LEU A 72 -13.90 -5.19 3.69
CA LEU A 72 -12.49 -5.49 3.54
C LEU A 72 -11.63 -4.59 4.43
N ALA A 73 -11.94 -3.29 4.49
CA ALA A 73 -11.29 -2.35 5.41
C ALA A 73 -11.42 -2.80 6.88
N THR A 74 -12.63 -3.18 7.31
CA THR A 74 -12.85 -3.64 8.69
C THR A 74 -12.12 -4.94 8.99
N SER A 75 -11.99 -5.86 8.01
CA SER A 75 -11.23 -7.11 8.20
C SER A 75 -9.72 -6.91 8.34
N LYS A 76 -9.22 -5.71 8.00
CA LYS A 76 -7.82 -5.32 8.08
C LYS A 76 -7.50 -4.49 9.32
N LEU A 77 -8.51 -4.18 10.14
CA LEU A 77 -8.28 -3.63 11.46
C LEU A 77 -7.82 -4.74 12.40
N THR A 78 -6.78 -4.46 13.18
CA THR A 78 -6.24 -5.38 14.18
C THR A 78 -6.05 -4.64 15.51
N GLY A 79 -5.68 -5.34 16.57
CA GLY A 79 -5.28 -4.72 17.85
C GLY A 79 -6.29 -3.68 18.38
N PRO A 80 -5.82 -2.52 18.90
CA PRO A 80 -6.68 -1.46 19.41
C PRO A 80 -7.74 -0.96 18.42
N ALA A 81 -7.44 -0.95 17.12
CA ALA A 81 -8.36 -0.55 16.08
C ALA A 81 -9.46 -1.59 15.83
N ALA A 82 -9.19 -2.89 15.97
CA ALA A 82 -10.26 -3.88 15.93
C ALA A 82 -11.23 -3.67 17.12
N SER A 83 -10.70 -3.63 18.35
CA SER A 83 -11.52 -3.53 19.56
C SER A 83 -12.32 -2.22 19.65
N LYS A 84 -11.77 -1.10 19.20
CA LYS A 84 -12.48 0.19 19.19
C LYS A 84 -13.59 0.26 18.14
N PHE A 85 -13.56 -0.62 17.14
CA PHE A 85 -14.48 -0.60 15.98
C PHE A 85 -15.45 -1.77 15.96
N GLU A 86 -15.27 -2.79 16.81
CA GLU A 86 -16.19 -3.91 17.03
C GLU A 86 -17.64 -3.49 17.37
N CYS A 87 -17.89 -2.21 17.67
CA CYS A 87 -19.19 -1.73 18.13
C CYS A 87 -19.83 -0.61 17.29
N SER A 88 -19.21 -0.11 16.20
CA SER A 88 -19.82 0.97 15.42
C SER A 88 -20.55 0.43 14.19
N GLN A 89 -21.87 0.60 14.17
CA GLN A 89 -22.74 0.47 12.99
C GLN A 89 -22.39 1.53 11.92
N THR A 90 -21.13 1.64 11.48
CA THR A 90 -20.74 2.56 10.42
C THR A 90 -21.30 2.04 9.11
N ARG A 91 -22.49 2.54 8.74
CA ARG A 91 -23.23 2.12 7.54
C ARG A 91 -22.61 2.62 6.23
N SER A 92 -21.55 3.43 6.29
CA SER A 92 -20.89 3.97 5.10
C SER A 92 -19.35 4.02 5.25
N PRO A 93 -18.61 3.85 4.13
CA PRO A 93 -17.17 4.08 4.09
C PRO A 93 -16.77 5.44 4.67
N ALA A 94 -17.49 6.52 4.35
CA ALA A 94 -17.24 7.86 4.87
C ALA A 94 -17.33 7.94 6.41
N ALA A 95 -18.28 7.22 7.02
CA ALA A 95 -18.43 7.19 8.48
C ALA A 95 -17.30 6.40 9.15
N LEU A 96 -16.88 5.26 8.58
CA LEU A 96 -15.72 4.50 9.05
C LEU A 96 -14.45 5.36 8.99
N LEU A 97 -14.25 6.06 7.88
CA LEU A 97 -13.13 6.97 7.66
C LEU A 97 -13.06 8.07 8.70
N LYS A 98 -14.20 8.72 8.95
CA LYS A 98 -14.31 9.75 9.96
C LYS A 98 -13.99 9.18 11.34
N SER A 99 -14.56 8.03 11.70
CA SER A 99 -14.30 7.37 12.99
C SER A 99 -12.82 7.00 13.17
N ILE A 100 -12.16 6.48 12.12
CA ILE A 100 -10.72 6.17 12.15
C ILE A 100 -9.89 7.43 12.34
N ARG A 101 -10.22 8.52 11.63
CA ARG A 101 -9.52 9.80 11.76
C ARG A 101 -9.70 10.44 13.14
N ASP A 102 -10.91 10.38 13.68
CA ASP A 102 -11.23 10.96 14.99
C ASP A 102 -10.55 10.20 16.13
N ARG A 103 -10.35 8.88 15.98
CA ARG A 103 -9.81 8.01 17.04
C ARG A 103 -8.30 7.79 16.98
N PHE A 104 -7.68 8.02 15.83
CA PHE A 104 -6.25 7.81 15.59
C PHE A 104 -5.65 9.03 14.91
N PRO A 105 -5.38 10.09 15.68
CA PRO A 105 -4.94 11.37 15.14
C PRO A 105 -3.54 11.26 14.53
N ARG A 106 -3.34 11.98 13.41
CA ARG A 106 -2.07 12.02 12.69
C ARG A 106 -0.91 12.52 13.56
N LEU A 107 -1.17 13.49 14.44
CA LEU A 107 -0.14 14.09 15.29
C LEU A 107 0.47 13.08 16.27
N GLU A 108 -0.36 12.29 16.97
CA GLU A 108 0.12 11.24 17.89
C GLU A 108 0.97 10.20 17.17
N PHE A 109 0.56 9.82 15.94
CA PHE A 109 1.36 8.94 15.09
C PHE A 109 2.72 9.54 14.74
N GLN A 110 2.75 10.82 14.32
CA GLN A 110 4.00 11.49 13.94
C GLN A 110 4.97 11.61 15.13
N GLU A 111 4.46 11.92 16.32
CA GLU A 111 5.25 11.95 17.55
C GLU A 111 5.82 10.57 17.90
N ALA A 112 5.00 9.53 17.83
CA ALA A 112 5.44 8.15 18.08
C ALA A 112 6.48 7.69 17.05
N LEU A 113 6.28 8.02 15.77
CA LEU A 113 7.21 7.70 14.69
C LEU A 113 8.57 8.38 14.92
N CYS A 114 8.58 9.66 15.31
CA CYS A 114 9.82 10.34 15.67
C CYS A 114 10.56 9.61 16.80
N ARG A 115 9.86 9.23 17.88
CA ARG A 115 10.47 8.51 19.01
C ARG A 115 11.09 7.17 18.57
N ARG A 116 10.45 6.45 17.65
CA ARG A 116 10.97 5.17 17.12
C ARG A 116 12.20 5.35 16.23
N ILE A 117 12.22 6.40 15.43
CA ILE A 117 13.39 6.72 14.60
C ILE A 117 14.56 7.08 15.51
N GLU A 118 14.32 7.88 16.55
CA GLU A 118 15.33 8.27 17.54
C GLU A 118 15.85 7.09 18.36
N SER A 119 14.96 6.17 18.78
CA SER A 119 15.34 4.95 19.50
C SER A 119 15.93 3.86 18.59
N ARG A 120 15.91 4.07 17.27
CA ARG A 120 16.30 3.13 16.20
C ARG A 120 15.40 1.90 16.05
N SER A 121 14.36 1.73 16.87
CA SER A 121 13.43 0.60 16.75
C SER A 121 12.62 0.63 15.44
N ALA A 122 12.58 1.77 14.75
CA ALA A 122 12.02 1.85 13.40
C ALA A 122 12.78 0.99 12.37
N PHE A 123 14.04 0.64 12.64
CA PHE A 123 14.94 -0.07 11.71
C PHE A 123 15.34 -1.47 12.18
N ASP A 124 14.71 -1.98 13.25
CA ASP A 124 15.03 -3.30 13.79
C ASP A 124 14.83 -4.40 12.73
N GLY A 125 15.88 -5.19 12.50
CA GLY A 125 15.88 -6.27 11.51
C GLY A 125 15.96 -5.81 10.05
N CYS A 126 16.11 -4.51 9.78
CA CYS A 126 16.31 -4.00 8.42
C CYS A 126 17.77 -4.13 7.96
N SER A 127 17.97 -4.44 6.67
CA SER A 127 19.25 -4.19 6.00
C SER A 127 19.49 -2.68 5.86
N GLN A 128 20.71 -2.26 5.52
CA GLN A 128 21.02 -0.85 5.29
C GLN A 128 20.15 -0.23 4.19
N GLU A 129 19.98 -0.95 3.07
CA GLU A 129 19.08 -0.54 1.98
C GLU A 129 17.62 -0.46 2.47
N GLY A 130 17.18 -1.44 3.27
CA GLY A 130 15.85 -1.45 3.87
C GLY A 130 15.62 -0.25 4.81
N ALA A 131 16.63 0.15 5.57
CA ALA A 131 16.58 1.31 6.45
C ALA A 131 16.51 2.63 5.65
N CYS A 132 17.26 2.75 4.55
CA CYS A 132 17.17 3.89 3.64
C CYS A 132 15.77 3.99 3.00
N ASN A 133 15.22 2.88 2.53
CA ASN A 133 13.86 2.84 1.97
C ASN A 133 12.80 3.20 3.02
N ALA A 134 12.98 2.76 4.27
CA ALA A 134 12.09 3.15 5.37
C ALA A 134 12.15 4.65 5.67
N LEU A 135 13.34 5.25 5.67
CA LEU A 135 13.50 6.71 5.86
C LEU A 135 12.80 7.51 4.77
N LEU A 136 12.89 7.09 3.51
CA LEU A 136 12.17 7.74 2.41
C LEU A 136 10.65 7.66 2.62
N ALA A 137 10.14 6.50 3.02
CA ALA A 137 8.71 6.36 3.33
C ALA A 137 8.26 7.21 4.53
N TYR A 138 9.13 7.41 5.53
CA TYR A 138 8.83 8.28 6.67
C TYR A 138 8.91 9.76 6.33
N LEU A 139 9.67 10.14 5.30
CA LEU A 139 9.73 11.52 4.83
C LEU A 139 8.34 12.00 4.40
N ASP A 140 7.61 11.23 3.61
CA ASP A 140 6.25 11.58 3.16
C ASP A 140 5.27 11.76 4.34
N GLU A 141 5.42 10.96 5.39
CA GLU A 141 4.55 11.05 6.57
C GLU A 141 4.91 12.26 7.46
N LEU A 142 6.19 12.65 7.50
CA LEU A 142 6.76 13.65 8.39
C LEU A 142 7.07 15.00 7.73
N ASP A 143 6.93 15.16 6.40
CA ASP A 143 7.36 16.39 5.70
C ASP A 143 6.66 17.64 6.27
N TRP A 144 5.39 17.50 6.62
CA TRP A 144 4.54 18.57 7.16
C TRP A 144 4.66 18.72 8.68
N PHE A 145 5.44 17.85 9.34
CA PHE A 145 5.63 17.86 10.79
C PHE A 145 7.01 18.43 11.11
N THR A 146 7.05 19.70 11.52
CA THR A 146 8.29 20.45 11.76
C THR A 146 9.34 19.72 12.62
N PRO A 147 8.96 18.99 13.69
CA PRO A 147 9.93 18.19 14.47
C PRO A 147 10.49 16.96 13.74
N GLY A 148 9.85 16.47 12.68
CA GLY A 148 10.20 15.25 11.97
C GLY A 148 11.44 15.37 11.07
N VAL A 149 11.63 16.52 10.40
CA VAL A 149 12.77 16.72 9.48
C VAL A 149 14.13 16.58 10.17
N PRO A 150 14.37 17.22 11.34
CA PRO A 150 15.62 17.02 12.08
C PRO A 150 15.84 15.56 12.54
N VAL A 151 14.77 14.86 12.90
CA VAL A 151 14.84 13.46 13.35
C VAL A 151 15.28 12.55 12.20
N LEU A 152 14.69 12.71 11.02
CA LEU A 152 15.06 11.96 9.82
C LEU A 152 16.51 12.24 9.39
N ALA A 153 16.94 13.51 9.41
CA ALA A 153 18.30 13.88 9.05
C ALA A 153 19.34 13.24 9.99
N ARG A 154 19.08 13.23 11.30
CA ARG A 154 19.95 12.56 12.29
C ARG A 154 20.02 11.05 12.05
N ALA A 155 18.88 10.41 11.78
CA ALA A 155 18.84 8.99 11.50
C ALA A 155 19.59 8.62 10.21
N ALA A 156 19.40 9.38 9.13
CA ALA A 156 20.14 9.21 7.88
C ALA A 156 21.67 9.35 8.09
N ALA A 157 22.10 10.38 8.82
CA ALA A 157 23.51 10.58 9.15
C ALA A 157 24.09 9.44 9.99
N ALA A 158 23.29 8.85 10.90
CA ALA A 158 23.73 7.72 11.72
C ALA A 158 23.87 6.42 10.92
N LEU A 159 23.07 6.21 9.87
CA LEU A 159 23.16 5.04 8.99
C LEU A 159 24.38 5.10 8.07
N ASN A 160 24.81 6.29 7.62
CA ASN A 160 25.98 6.47 6.76
C ASN A 160 27.33 6.40 7.48
N ARG A 161 27.33 6.29 8.82
CA ARG A 161 28.55 6.20 9.65
C ARG A 161 28.93 4.75 10.02
N LYS A 162 28.14 3.78 9.58
CA LYS A 162 28.39 2.34 9.75
C LYS A 162 28.90 1.76 8.44
#